data_AF-A0A839TFS4-F1
#
_entry.id   AF-A0A839TFS4-F1
#
_cell.length_a   1.000
_cell.length_b   1.000
_cell.length_c   1.000
_cell.angle_alpha   90.00
_cell.angle_beta   90.00
_cell.angle_gamma   90.00
#
_symmetry.space_group_name_H-M   'P 1'
#
loop_
_entity.id
_entity.type
_entity.pdbx_description
1 polymer ?
#
loop_
_entity_poly.entity_id
_entity_poly.type
_entity_poly.pdbx_seq_one_letter_code
_entity_poly.pdbx_strand_id
1 'polypeptide(L)'
;MHTFRAMNTDFVTQGLPEAEYREAESWFAFVEKHLTRFDPGSELSQLNRSAGRPFLATPVLYEAVSVALNYYKRADGLFNPFLGRLLSDLGYGRSFGEADSEEEVSSQASDRTEACARLLGFWSGERGQAEAAASQQAGRPASNRFLLHAKLGQAECFCTQACFA
;
A
#
# COMPACT_ATOMS: atom_id res chain seq x y z
N MET A 1 -30.97 7.81 -8.29
CA MET A 1 -29.53 8.19 -8.32
C MET A 1 -29.15 8.49 -6.89
N HIS A 2 -28.11 7.84 -6.39
CA HIS A 2 -27.60 8.07 -5.04
C HIS A 2 -26.10 8.43 -5.13
N THR A 3 -25.68 9.40 -4.32
CA THR A 3 -24.32 9.94 -4.31
C THR A 3 -23.80 9.94 -2.89
N PHE A 4 -22.57 9.45 -2.71
CA PHE A 4 -21.85 9.45 -1.44
C PHE A 4 -20.38 9.79 -1.69
N ARG A 5 -19.66 10.21 -0.64
CA ARG A 5 -18.25 10.59 -0.71
C ARG A 5 -17.38 9.61 0.07
N ALA A 6 -16.33 9.11 -0.55
CA ALA A 6 -15.33 8.23 0.06
C ALA A 6 -13.99 8.39 -0.65
N MET A 7 -12.87 8.12 0.02
CA MET A 7 -11.51 8.19 -0.54
C MET A 7 -11.21 9.53 -1.23
N ASN A 8 -11.70 10.64 -0.66
CA ASN A 8 -11.64 12.00 -1.22
C ASN A 8 -12.27 12.17 -2.62
N THR A 9 -13.19 11.30 -3.04
CA THR A 9 -13.92 11.40 -4.32
C THR A 9 -15.42 11.15 -4.14
N ASP A 10 -16.22 11.70 -5.06
CA ASP A 10 -17.66 11.44 -5.10
C ASP A 10 -17.96 10.20 -5.94
N PHE A 11 -18.80 9.32 -5.41
CA PHE A 11 -19.31 8.13 -6.08
C PHE A 11 -20.78 8.34 -6.44
N VAL A 12 -21.17 7.88 -7.63
CA VAL A 12 -22.55 7.97 -8.12
C VAL A 12 -23.03 6.57 -8.49
N THR A 13 -24.17 6.18 -7.93
CA THR A 13 -24.89 4.96 -8.30
C THR A 13 -26.22 5.30 -8.97
N GLN A 14 -26.57 4.54 -10.02
CA GLN A 14 -27.82 4.70 -10.77
C GLN A 14 -28.53 3.36 -10.87
N GLY A 15 -29.85 3.36 -10.67
CA GLY A 15 -30.69 2.16 -10.81
C GLY A 15 -30.56 1.11 -9.69
N LEU A 16 -29.71 1.32 -8.68
CA LEU A 16 -29.58 0.40 -7.54
C LEU A 16 -30.70 0.62 -6.49
N PRO A 17 -31.26 -0.47 -5.91
CA PRO A 17 -32.08 -0.39 -4.71
C PRO A 17 -31.34 0.23 -3.51
N GLU A 18 -32.11 0.74 -2.56
CA GLU A 18 -31.62 1.36 -1.32
C GLU A 18 -30.57 0.52 -0.58
N ALA A 19 -30.86 -0.76 -0.40
CA ALA A 19 -30.00 -1.66 0.36
C ALA A 19 -28.62 -1.83 -0.30
N GLU A 20 -28.57 -1.91 -1.62
CA GLU A 20 -27.35 -2.20 -2.38
C GLU A 20 -26.41 -0.98 -2.42
N TYR A 21 -26.95 0.23 -2.60
CA TYR A 21 -26.08 1.41 -2.58
C TYR A 21 -25.53 1.69 -1.17
N ARG A 22 -26.30 1.38 -0.12
CA ARG A 22 -25.81 1.51 1.28
C ARG A 22 -24.74 0.47 1.60
N GLU A 23 -24.87 -0.73 1.05
CA GLU A 23 -23.83 -1.75 1.15
C GLU A 23 -22.54 -1.29 0.47
N ALA A 24 -22.64 -0.73 -0.75
CA ALA A 24 -21.50 -0.15 -1.45
C ALA A 24 -20.83 0.97 -0.64
N GLU A 25 -21.60 1.93 -0.14
CA GLU A 25 -21.10 3.02 0.71
C GLU A 25 -20.37 2.49 1.95
N SER A 26 -20.96 1.51 2.63
CA SER A 26 -20.37 0.87 3.82
C SER A 26 -19.07 0.13 3.49
N TRP A 27 -19.00 -0.51 2.33
CA TRP A 27 -17.79 -1.18 1.86
C TRP A 27 -16.66 -0.19 1.58
N PHE A 28 -16.95 0.94 0.91
CA PHE A 28 -15.94 1.98 0.69
C PHE A 28 -15.41 2.57 2.00
N ALA A 29 -16.31 2.86 2.96
CA ALA A 29 -15.91 3.32 4.29
C ALA A 29 -15.03 2.30 5.03
N PHE A 30 -15.35 1.00 4.91
CA PHE A 30 -14.54 -0.08 5.48
C PHE A 30 -13.14 -0.13 4.86
N VAL A 31 -13.05 -0.10 3.53
CA VAL A 31 -11.76 -0.13 2.81
C VAL A 31 -10.92 1.08 3.16
N GLU A 32 -11.50 2.28 3.12
CA GLU A 32 -10.80 3.53 3.44
C GLU A 32 -10.23 3.52 4.86
N LYS A 33 -11.02 3.08 5.85
CA LYS A 33 -10.58 2.97 7.24
C LYS A 33 -9.34 2.08 7.43
N HIS A 34 -9.24 0.99 6.66
CA HIS A 34 -8.12 0.04 6.80
C HIS A 34 -6.92 0.43 5.92
N LEU A 35 -7.16 0.95 4.72
CA LEU A 35 -6.16 1.10 3.67
C LEU A 35 -5.75 2.56 3.40
N THR A 36 -6.28 3.54 4.14
CA THR A 36 -5.79 4.91 4.05
C THR A 36 -4.35 5.02 4.57
N ARG A 37 -3.53 5.85 3.93
CA ARG A 37 -2.17 6.18 4.43
C ARG A 37 -2.15 7.45 5.30
N PHE A 38 -3.28 8.13 5.42
CA PHE A 38 -3.38 9.44 6.09
C PHE A 38 -3.78 9.31 7.56
N ASP A 39 -4.58 8.29 7.91
CA ASP A 39 -4.87 7.98 9.31
C ASP A 39 -3.72 7.14 9.91
N PRO A 40 -3.01 7.61 10.94
CA PRO A 40 -1.99 6.82 11.63
C PRO A 40 -2.55 5.54 12.27
N GLY A 41 -3.83 5.52 12.61
CA GLY A 41 -4.55 4.38 13.18
C GLY A 41 -4.93 3.31 12.15
N SER A 42 -4.87 3.60 10.85
CA SER A 42 -5.20 2.62 9.82
C SER A 42 -4.26 1.42 9.84
N GLU A 43 -4.75 0.29 9.36
CA GLU A 43 -3.96 -0.93 9.30
C GLU A 43 -2.78 -0.81 8.34
N LEU A 44 -2.97 -0.16 7.18
CA LEU A 44 -1.89 0.12 6.24
C LEU A 44 -0.80 1.00 6.87
N SER A 45 -1.19 2.05 7.61
CA SER A 45 -0.22 2.90 8.32
C SER A 45 0.56 2.13 9.38
N GLN A 46 -0.09 1.19 10.08
CA GLN A 46 0.58 0.28 11.01
C GLN A 46 1.54 -0.67 10.29
N LEU A 47 1.16 -1.24 9.15
CA LEU A 47 2.03 -2.07 8.31
C LEU A 47 3.26 -1.27 7.87
N ASN A 48 3.10 -0.04 7.40
CA ASN A 48 4.21 0.82 6.98
C ASN A 48 5.21 1.10 8.12
N ARG A 49 4.74 1.15 9.38
CA ARG A 49 5.59 1.32 10.57
C ARG A 49 6.20 0.00 11.11
N SER A 50 5.78 -1.15 10.60
CA SER A 50 6.29 -2.45 11.07
C SER A 50 7.78 -2.64 10.75
N ALA A 51 8.30 -1.91 9.75
CA ALA A 51 9.69 -1.90 9.31
C ALA A 51 10.22 -3.31 8.96
N GLY A 52 9.42 -4.10 8.23
CA GLY A 52 9.81 -5.43 7.77
C GLY A 52 9.60 -6.55 8.79
N ARG A 53 9.10 -6.24 9.99
CA ARG A 53 8.66 -7.25 10.96
C ARG A 53 7.40 -7.96 10.45
N PRO A 54 7.20 -9.25 10.77
CA PRO A 54 5.98 -9.96 10.44
C PRO A 54 4.75 -9.19 10.92
N PHE A 55 3.81 -8.97 10.02
CA PHE A 55 2.59 -8.23 10.29
C PHE A 55 1.38 -9.14 10.09
N LEU A 56 0.50 -9.20 11.08
CA LEU A 56 -0.76 -9.93 10.99
C LEU A 56 -1.78 -9.04 10.28
N ALA A 57 -2.01 -9.33 9.01
CA ALA A 57 -2.90 -8.54 8.17
C ALA A 57 -4.33 -9.09 8.20
N THR A 58 -5.31 -8.19 8.13
CA THR A 58 -6.69 -8.52 7.77
C THR A 58 -6.73 -9.03 6.33
N PRO A 59 -7.80 -9.77 5.95
CA PRO A 59 -7.97 -10.25 4.58
C PRO A 59 -7.91 -9.13 3.54
N VAL A 60 -8.52 -7.97 3.82
CA VAL A 60 -8.57 -6.84 2.86
C VAL A 60 -7.19 -6.24 2.61
N LEU A 61 -6.37 -6.07 3.65
CA LEU A 61 -4.99 -5.58 3.50
C LEU A 61 -4.11 -6.61 2.78
N TYR A 62 -4.23 -7.88 3.16
CA TYR A 62 -3.48 -8.96 2.52
C TYR A 62 -3.78 -9.05 1.03
N GLU A 63 -5.06 -9.02 0.65
CA GLU A 63 -5.50 -9.08 -0.74
C GLU A 63 -5.00 -7.86 -1.53
N ALA A 64 -5.21 -6.64 -1.02
CA ALA A 64 -4.77 -5.42 -1.68
C ALA A 64 -3.25 -5.41 -1.94
N VAL A 65 -2.45 -5.77 -0.93
CA VAL A 65 -0.99 -5.85 -1.07
C VAL A 65 -0.60 -6.97 -2.05
N SER A 66 -1.22 -8.15 -1.97
CA SER A 66 -0.90 -9.28 -2.86
C SER A 66 -1.18 -8.95 -4.32
N VAL A 67 -2.31 -8.28 -4.60
CA VAL A 67 -2.66 -7.81 -5.94
C VAL A 67 -1.68 -6.74 -6.41
N ALA A 68 -1.34 -5.76 -5.57
CA ALA A 68 -0.38 -4.72 -5.91
C ALA A 68 1.01 -5.29 -6.23
N LEU A 69 1.48 -6.29 -5.47
CA LEU A 69 2.72 -7.01 -5.75
C LEU A 69 2.68 -7.78 -7.07
N ASN A 70 1.54 -8.39 -7.39
CA ASN A 70 1.37 -9.07 -8.68
C ASN A 70 1.49 -8.07 -9.84
N TYR A 71 0.84 -6.91 -9.73
CA TYR A 71 0.92 -5.87 -10.76
C TYR A 71 2.30 -5.22 -10.84
N TYR A 72 3.02 -5.07 -9.72
CA TYR A 72 4.41 -4.61 -9.73
C TYR A 72 5.27 -5.47 -10.65
N LYS A 73 5.19 -6.80 -10.51
CA LYS A 73 5.92 -7.75 -11.35
C LYS A 73 5.45 -7.72 -12.80
N ARG A 74 4.14 -7.70 -13.03
CA ARG A 74 3.55 -7.74 -14.39
C ARG A 74 3.82 -6.46 -15.17
N ALA A 75 3.93 -5.34 -14.48
CA ALA A 75 4.23 -4.04 -15.07
C ALA A 75 5.73 -3.77 -15.15
N ASP A 76 6.60 -4.75 -14.83
CA ASP A 76 8.06 -4.58 -14.85
C ASP A 76 8.52 -3.35 -14.03
N GLY A 77 7.90 -3.15 -12.87
CA GLY A 77 8.16 -2.02 -11.98
C GLY A 77 7.51 -0.69 -12.36
N LEU A 78 6.87 -0.57 -13.52
CA LEU A 78 6.17 0.68 -13.94
C LEU A 78 5.04 1.07 -12.98
N PHE A 79 4.35 0.08 -12.41
CA PHE A 79 3.47 0.27 -11.27
C PHE A 79 4.25 -0.09 -10.01
N ASN A 80 4.45 0.84 -9.07
CA ASN A 80 5.18 0.59 -7.82
C ASN A 80 4.40 0.98 -6.56
N PRO A 81 3.94 0.01 -5.74
CA PRO A 81 3.19 0.31 -4.51
C PRO A 81 4.08 0.73 -3.33
N PHE A 82 5.41 0.68 -3.46
CA PHE A 82 6.36 0.95 -2.36
C PHE A 82 6.85 2.39 -2.30
N LEU A 83 6.23 3.30 -3.06
CA LEU A 83 6.63 4.69 -3.14
C LEU A 83 6.14 5.54 -1.96
N GLY A 84 5.51 4.95 -0.94
CA GLY A 84 4.84 5.68 0.15
C GLY A 84 5.74 6.71 0.84
N ARG A 85 6.96 6.33 1.25
CA ARG A 85 7.91 7.25 1.90
C ARG A 85 8.34 8.38 0.96
N LEU A 86 8.65 8.02 -0.28
CA LEU A 86 9.11 8.94 -1.31
C LEU A 86 8.03 9.99 -1.66
N LEU A 87 6.77 9.56 -1.78
CA LEU A 87 5.64 10.46 -1.99
C LEU A 87 5.44 11.41 -0.80
N SER A 88 5.59 10.92 0.43
CA SER A 88 5.52 11.77 1.62
C SER A 88 6.64 12.82 1.65
N ASP A 89 7.88 12.42 1.35
CA ASP A 89 9.04 13.33 1.28
C ASP A 89 8.87 14.40 0.18
N LEU A 90 8.11 14.09 -0.89
CA LEU A 90 7.74 15.04 -1.95
C LEU A 90 6.60 16.01 -1.56
N GLY A 91 6.02 15.85 -0.38
CA GLY A 91 4.92 16.69 0.11
C GLY A 91 3.53 16.07 -0.05
N TYR A 92 3.41 14.86 -0.59
CA TYR A 92 2.14 14.13 -0.64
C TYR A 92 1.82 13.41 0.68
N GLY A 93 2.35 13.87 1.82
CA GLY A 93 2.09 13.25 3.12
C GLY A 93 0.70 13.51 3.70
N ARG A 94 -0.03 14.51 3.19
CA ARG A 94 -1.29 15.02 3.76
C ARG A 94 -2.51 14.68 2.90
N SER A 95 -3.67 14.52 3.55
CA SER A 95 -4.95 14.36 2.84
C SER A 95 -5.41 15.71 2.29
N PHE A 96 -6.19 15.71 1.20
CA PHE A 96 -6.67 16.96 0.58
C PHE A 96 -7.51 17.83 1.53
N GLY A 97 -8.33 17.21 2.40
CA GLY A 97 -9.13 17.96 3.39
C GLY A 97 -8.32 18.60 4.52
N GLU A 98 -7.04 18.25 4.68
CA GLU A 98 -6.12 18.85 5.66
C GLU A 98 -5.21 19.90 5.02
N ALA A 99 -5.14 19.96 3.69
CA ALA A 99 -4.26 20.87 2.95
C ALA A 99 -4.83 22.29 2.81
N ASP A 100 -6.08 22.51 3.21
CA ASP A 100 -6.76 23.82 3.16
C ASP A 100 -6.36 24.75 4.32
N SER A 101 -5.55 24.30 5.28
CA SER A 101 -4.89 25.19 6.24
C SER A 101 -3.60 25.74 5.63
N GLU A 102 -3.62 27.01 5.23
CA GLU A 102 -2.47 27.77 4.73
C GLU A 102 -1.32 27.80 5.76
N GLU A 103 -0.40 26.84 5.72
CA GLU A 103 0.86 26.91 6.47
C GLU A 103 2.09 26.56 5.60
N GLU A 104 2.93 27.59 5.50
CA GLU A 104 4.28 27.77 4.94
C GLU A 104 4.97 26.63 4.17
N VAL A 105 4.98 26.77 2.84
CA VAL A 105 5.73 25.93 1.87
C VAL A 105 7.24 26.26 1.81
N SER A 106 7.76 27.10 2.72
CA SER A 106 9.07 27.77 2.55
C SER A 106 10.30 26.91 2.88
N SER A 107 10.21 25.91 3.76
CA SER A 107 11.38 25.14 4.24
C SER A 107 11.67 23.81 3.52
N GLN A 108 10.81 23.37 2.58
CA GLN A 108 10.85 22.00 2.02
C GLN A 108 11.52 21.87 0.64
N ALA A 109 12.05 22.96 0.06
CA ALA A 109 12.57 22.94 -1.32
C ALA A 109 13.82 22.04 -1.52
N SER A 110 14.70 21.98 -0.51
CA SER A 110 15.90 21.12 -0.52
C SER A 110 15.53 19.62 -0.50
N ASP A 111 14.61 19.25 0.38
CA ASP A 111 14.16 17.86 0.59
C ASP A 111 13.43 17.31 -0.64
N ARG A 112 12.61 18.14 -1.30
CA ARG A 112 11.94 17.77 -2.56
C ARG A 112 12.91 17.53 -3.71
N THR A 113 14.03 18.26 -3.77
CA THR A 113 15.03 18.09 -4.83
C THR A 113 15.72 16.73 -4.70
N GLU A 114 16.09 16.33 -3.49
CA GLU A 114 16.68 15.02 -3.22
C GLU A 114 15.68 13.88 -3.46
N ALA A 115 14.42 14.04 -3.03
CA ALA A 115 13.37 13.07 -3.29
C ALA A 115 13.08 12.91 -4.80
N CYS A 116 13.04 14.00 -5.57
CA CYS A 116 12.92 13.95 -7.04
C CYS A 116 14.11 13.23 -7.68
N ALA A 117 15.33 13.48 -7.22
CA ALA A 117 16.51 12.77 -7.71
C ALA A 117 16.45 11.26 -7.43
N ARG A 118 15.94 10.84 -6.25
CA ARG A 118 15.71 9.43 -5.92
C ARG A 118 14.64 8.80 -6.81
N LEU A 119 13.53 9.51 -7.07
CA LEU A 119 12.53 9.08 -8.05
C LEU A 119 13.16 8.87 -9.42
N LEU A 120 13.82 9.89 -9.97
CA LEU A 120 14.38 9.81 -11.31
C LEU A 120 15.48 8.75 -11.42
N GLY A 121 16.32 8.60 -10.39
CA GLY A 121 17.33 7.54 -10.30
C GLY A 121 16.72 6.14 -10.27
N PHE A 122 15.59 5.95 -9.58
CA PHE A 122 14.84 4.68 -9.57
C PHE A 122 14.34 4.29 -10.96
N TRP A 123 13.89 5.26 -11.76
CA TRP A 123 13.35 5.02 -13.12
C TRP A 123 14.42 5.01 -14.21
N SER A 124 15.64 5.52 -13.95
CA SER A 124 16.73 5.63 -14.91
C SER A 124 17.74 4.47 -14.85
N GLY A 125 17.69 3.65 -13.80
CA GLY A 125 18.58 2.48 -13.63
C GLY A 125 18.07 1.27 -14.40
N GLU A 126 18.99 0.52 -15.01
CA GLU A 126 18.72 -0.73 -15.75
C GLU A 126 17.77 -1.65 -14.97
N ARG A 127 16.71 -2.11 -15.66
CA ARG A 127 15.61 -2.94 -15.15
C ARG A 127 16.12 -4.21 -14.48
N GLY A 128 16.48 -4.11 -13.20
CA GLY A 128 16.92 -5.22 -12.37
C GLY A 128 15.74 -6.12 -12.04
N GLN A 129 15.75 -7.31 -12.63
CA GLN A 129 14.77 -8.37 -12.40
C GLN A 129 14.70 -8.71 -10.90
N ALA A 130 13.60 -8.34 -10.24
CA ALA A 130 13.29 -8.84 -8.91
C ALA A 130 12.55 -10.18 -9.05
N GLU A 131 13.30 -11.29 -9.08
CA GLU A 131 12.72 -12.62 -8.87
C GLU A 131 12.15 -12.70 -7.45
N ALA A 132 10.84 -12.81 -7.35
CA ALA A 132 10.15 -13.00 -6.08
C ALA A 132 9.40 -14.34 -6.14
N ALA A 133 10.04 -15.36 -5.57
CA ALA A 133 9.46 -16.67 -5.33
C ALA A 133 8.33 -16.55 -4.29
N ALA A 134 7.08 -16.71 -4.74
CA ALA A 134 5.96 -17.01 -3.86
C ALA A 134 5.89 -18.53 -3.71
N SER A 135 6.46 -19.07 -2.62
CA SER A 135 6.27 -20.48 -2.30
C SER A 135 4.87 -20.67 -1.72
N GLN A 136 3.97 -21.31 -2.47
CA GLN A 136 2.69 -21.80 -1.96
C GLN A 136 2.96 -23.04 -1.13
N GLN A 137 2.86 -22.92 0.19
CA GLN A 137 2.78 -24.09 1.05
C GLN A 137 1.32 -24.56 1.10
N ALA A 138 1.05 -25.65 0.37
CA ALA A 138 -0.21 -26.35 0.42
C ALA A 138 -0.45 -26.91 1.83
N GLY A 139 -1.40 -26.33 2.54
CA GLY A 139 -1.86 -26.80 3.84
C GLY A 139 -2.61 -25.71 4.57
N ARG A 140 -3.95 -25.72 4.47
CA ARG A 140 -4.84 -24.84 5.26
C ARG A 140 -4.64 -25.11 6.75
N PRO A 141 -4.33 -24.12 7.60
CA PRO A 141 -4.81 -24.12 8.97
C PRO A 141 -6.10 -23.30 9.06
N ALA A 142 -7.04 -23.79 9.87
CA ALA A 142 -8.33 -23.17 10.16
C ALA A 142 -8.19 -21.96 11.11
N SER A 143 -7.32 -21.01 10.79
CA SER A 143 -7.27 -19.72 11.48
C SER A 143 -7.11 -18.61 10.44
N ASN A 144 -8.01 -17.63 10.50
CA ASN A 144 -8.13 -16.51 9.55
C ASN A 144 -6.99 -15.50 9.77
N ARG A 145 -5.73 -15.93 9.62
CA ARG A 145 -4.53 -15.14 9.91
C ARG A 145 -3.55 -15.24 8.75
N PHE A 146 -3.38 -14.12 8.05
CA PHE A 146 -2.43 -13.99 6.95
C PHE A 146 -1.21 -13.19 7.41
N LEU A 147 -0.02 -13.75 7.18
CA LEU A 147 1.25 -13.10 7.52
C LEU A 147 1.84 -12.41 6.29
N LEU A 148 2.11 -11.11 6.39
CA LEU A 148 2.89 -10.36 5.40
C LEU A 148 4.34 -10.22 5.87
N HIS A 149 5.29 -10.59 5.01
CA HIS A 149 6.71 -10.31 5.17
C HIS A 149 7.10 -9.14 4.26
N ALA A 150 7.29 -7.96 4.84
CA ALA A 150 7.69 -6.76 4.11
C ALA A 150 9.22 -6.67 3.94
N LYS A 151 9.82 -7.63 3.23
CA LYS A 151 11.19 -7.54 2.71
C LYS A 151 11.16 -7.74 1.20
N LEU A 152 11.03 -6.65 0.45
CA LEU A 152 11.36 -6.64 -0.98
C LEU A 152 12.37 -5.51 -1.18
N GLY A 153 13.64 -5.89 -1.23
CA GLY A 153 14.73 -4.92 -1.33
C GLY A 153 16.15 -5.43 -1.05
N GLN A 154 16.39 -6.72 -0.75
CA GLN A 154 17.73 -7.31 -0.85
C GLN A 154 17.65 -8.77 -1.29
N ALA A 155 18.58 -9.11 -2.19
CA ALA A 155 18.83 -10.41 -2.75
C ALA A 155 19.11 -11.49 -1.68
N GLU A 156 18.78 -12.73 -2.06
CA GLU A 156 19.26 -14.00 -1.51
C GLU A 156 19.02 -14.28 -0.02
N CYS A 157 18.11 -15.22 0.26
CA CYS A 157 18.34 -16.16 1.35
C CYS A 157 18.23 -17.57 0.79
N PHE A 158 19.38 -18.08 0.37
CA PHE A 158 19.68 -19.49 0.16
C PHE A 158 19.10 -20.28 1.34
N CYS A 159 18.11 -21.13 1.07
CA CYS A 159 17.73 -22.18 2.00
C CYS A 159 18.73 -23.33 1.86
N THR A 160 19.89 -23.18 2.48
CA THR A 160 20.77 -24.33 2.79
C THR A 160 20.67 -24.60 4.29
N GLN A 161 19.99 -25.70 4.61
CA GLN A 161 20.32 -26.68 5.66
C GLN A 161 20.91 -26.20 7.00
N ALA A 162 20.18 -26.46 8.08
CA ALA A 162 20.58 -27.41 9.15
C ALA A 162 19.55 -27.36 10.31
N CYS A 163 18.78 -28.44 10.48
CA CYS A 163 18.86 -29.36 11.62
C CYS A 163 17.96 -29.00 12.81
N PHE A 164 16.76 -29.57 12.81
CA PHE A 164 16.18 -30.16 14.03
C PHE A 164 16.85 -31.52 14.22
N ALA A 165 17.91 -31.54 15.02
CA ALA A 165 18.41 -32.60 15.90
C ALA A 165 19.64 -32.04 16.62
#